data_AF-A0AB39RVK0-F1
#
_entry.id   AF-A0AB39RVK0-F1
#
_cell.length_a   1.000
_cell.length_b   1.000
_cell.length_c   1.000
_cell.angle_alpha   90.00
_cell.angle_beta   90.00
_cell.angle_gamma   90.00
#
_symmetry.space_group_name_H-M   'P 1'
#
loop_
_entity.id
_entity.type
_entity.pdbx_description
1 polymer ?
#
loop_
_entity_poly.entity_id
_entity_poly.type
_entity_poly.pdbx_seq_one_letter_code
_entity_poly.pdbx_strand_id
1 'polypeptide(L)'
;MLASLLPGLRQLRTPLATGYLYALSLYLLLRDSIPTTAKDEGHLKPLYDVMPWLGKLAALAVGAFLAYLMGSVLEVRAATLSRWFRIVITLSRRPLPDPWDEADEGRFRWGSIDTGELTKPAAKKLTKYSWDRLSRRVHPTRRSPGTADKAMHQLVEDLPQLSTRLYTANKDMYGDYDRLTAEADLKVNVGLAGIFLSCVMTAQVHWLWVLLWIPMALLGLRGLSTLRRANDLLVQAIVTDLVKSLAFEEFIDDLGPSTGDPDSSDPGYR
;
A
#
# COMPACT_ATOMS: atom_id res chain seq x y z
N MET A 1 15.37 15.43 -13.98
CA MET A 1 14.96 14.77 -15.25
C MET A 1 15.28 13.28 -15.34
N LEU A 2 16.12 12.70 -14.46
CA LEU A 2 16.28 11.22 -14.38
C LEU A 2 15.10 10.51 -13.69
N ALA A 3 14.34 11.20 -12.83
CA ALA A 3 13.21 10.65 -12.10
C ALA A 3 12.00 10.27 -13.00
N SER A 4 11.89 10.83 -14.20
CA SER A 4 10.80 10.56 -15.16
C SER A 4 11.13 9.46 -16.18
N LEU A 5 12.41 9.08 -16.33
CA LEU A 5 12.84 8.16 -17.40
C LEU A 5 12.67 6.67 -17.06
N LEU A 6 12.42 6.32 -15.79
CA LEU A 6 12.36 4.91 -15.39
C LEU A 6 11.21 4.61 -14.41
N PRO A 7 9.94 4.70 -14.85
CA PRO A 7 8.82 4.12 -14.10
C PRO A 7 9.09 2.65 -13.69
N GLY A 8 9.74 1.89 -14.58
CA GLY A 8 10.12 0.48 -14.31
C GLY A 8 11.16 0.28 -13.21
N LEU A 9 12.10 1.22 -12.99
CA LEU A 9 13.13 1.06 -11.96
C LEU A 9 12.55 1.21 -10.55
N ARG A 10 11.40 1.89 -10.42
CA ARG A 10 10.66 1.99 -9.16
C ARG A 10 10.11 0.64 -8.70
N GLN A 11 9.72 -0.22 -9.63
CA GLN A 11 9.22 -1.56 -9.31
C GLN A 11 10.37 -2.52 -8.98
N LEU A 12 11.57 -2.29 -9.51
CA LEU A 12 12.74 -3.13 -9.22
C LEU A 12 13.33 -2.88 -7.82
N ARG A 13 13.21 -1.66 -7.28
CA ARG A 13 13.86 -1.29 -6.01
C ARG A 13 13.34 -2.09 -4.81
N THR A 14 12.03 -2.38 -4.78
CA THR A 14 11.37 -3.09 -3.66
C THR A 14 11.87 -4.53 -3.54
N PRO A 15 11.72 -5.39 -4.57
CA PRO A 15 12.21 -6.76 -4.50
C PRO A 15 13.73 -6.82 -4.32
N LEU A 16 14.49 -5.89 -4.89
CA LEU A 16 15.94 -5.86 -4.71
C LEU A 16 16.35 -5.50 -3.26
N ALA A 17 15.75 -4.47 -2.67
CA ALA A 17 16.04 -4.09 -1.28
C ALA A 17 15.62 -5.18 -0.28
N THR A 18 14.39 -5.69 -0.43
CA THR A 18 13.85 -6.77 0.39
C THR A 18 14.66 -8.06 0.23
N GLY A 19 15.04 -8.38 -1.01
CA GLY A 19 15.89 -9.50 -1.36
C GLY A 19 17.25 -9.46 -0.69
N TYR A 20 17.92 -8.31 -0.67
CA TYR A 20 19.20 -8.16 0.04
C TYR A 20 19.07 -8.36 1.54
N LEU A 21 17.99 -7.84 2.15
CA LEU A 21 17.76 -8.03 3.59
C LEU A 21 17.54 -9.49 3.94
N TYR A 22 16.75 -10.23 3.14
CA TYR A 22 16.55 -11.67 3.33
C TYR A 22 17.80 -12.47 3.04
N ALA A 23 18.52 -12.17 1.95
CA ALA A 23 19.77 -12.84 1.62
C ALA A 23 20.84 -12.64 2.71
N LEU A 24 20.94 -11.44 3.28
CA LEU A 24 21.83 -11.16 4.40
C LEU A 24 21.41 -11.94 5.65
N SER A 25 20.12 -11.95 5.97
CA SER A 25 19.57 -12.72 7.09
C SER A 25 19.88 -14.21 6.95
N LEU A 26 19.68 -14.75 5.76
CA LEU A 26 19.93 -16.16 5.46
C LEU A 26 21.43 -16.48 5.48
N TYR A 27 22.27 -15.59 4.94
CA TYR A 27 23.72 -15.73 5.01
C TYR A 27 24.20 -15.81 6.46
N LEU A 28 23.66 -14.97 7.35
CA LEU A 28 24.00 -15.01 8.78
C LEU A 28 23.54 -16.32 9.43
N LEU A 29 22.33 -16.78 9.12
CA LEU A 29 21.83 -18.08 9.57
C LEU A 29 22.70 -19.26 9.14
N LEU A 30 23.22 -19.20 7.91
CA LEU A 30 24.00 -20.29 7.32
C LEU A 30 25.51 -20.12 7.52
N ARG A 31 25.99 -18.99 8.02
CA ARG A 31 27.42 -18.65 8.08
C ARG A 31 28.26 -19.75 8.74
N ASP A 32 27.77 -20.32 9.84
CA ASP A 32 28.48 -21.34 10.59
C ASP A 32 28.42 -22.73 9.93
N SER A 33 27.49 -22.92 8.98
CA SER A 33 27.34 -24.15 8.20
C SER A 33 28.06 -24.11 6.85
N ILE A 34 28.50 -22.93 6.39
CA ILE A 34 29.19 -22.80 5.11
C ILE A 34 30.67 -23.15 5.31
N PRO A 35 31.18 -24.26 4.72
CA PRO A 35 32.58 -24.63 4.84
C PRO A 35 33.46 -23.56 4.18
N THR A 36 34.38 -22.99 4.95
CA THR A 36 35.27 -21.90 4.50
C THR A 36 36.47 -22.40 3.70
N THR A 37 36.73 -23.71 3.71
CA THR A 37 37.84 -24.31 2.96
C THR A 37 37.32 -25.26 1.90
N ALA A 38 37.78 -25.07 0.66
CA ALA A 38 37.44 -25.89 -0.51
C ALA A 38 37.98 -27.35 -0.43
N LYS A 39 38.37 -27.81 0.75
CA LYS A 39 38.86 -29.18 0.97
C LYS A 39 37.75 -30.21 1.03
N ASP A 40 36.52 -29.80 1.31
CA ASP A 40 35.40 -30.72 1.42
C ASP A 40 34.77 -30.98 0.03
N GLU A 41 34.65 -32.25 -0.35
CA GLU A 41 34.09 -32.76 -1.62
C GLU A 41 32.57 -32.54 -1.76
N GLY A 42 32.03 -31.47 -1.17
CA GLY A 42 30.60 -31.20 -1.15
C GLY A 42 30.03 -30.76 -2.50
N HIS A 43 28.70 -30.82 -2.61
CA HIS A 43 27.93 -30.40 -3.80
C HIS A 43 28.15 -28.94 -4.22
N LEU A 44 28.75 -28.10 -3.37
CA LEU A 44 29.07 -26.71 -3.65
C LEU A 44 30.42 -26.52 -4.38
N LYS A 45 31.27 -27.56 -4.46
CA LYS A 45 32.59 -27.46 -5.09
C LYS A 45 32.56 -26.89 -6.52
N PRO A 46 31.65 -27.32 -7.42
CA PRO A 46 31.57 -26.74 -8.76
C PRO A 46 31.28 -25.23 -8.76
N LEU A 47 30.51 -24.75 -7.78
CA LEU A 47 30.20 -23.33 -7.65
C LEU A 47 31.44 -22.53 -7.24
N TYR A 48 32.24 -23.05 -6.30
CA TYR A 48 33.51 -22.45 -5.90
C TYR A 48 34.55 -22.47 -7.03
N ASP A 49 34.56 -23.51 -7.87
CA ASP A 49 35.50 -23.63 -8.98
C ASP A 49 35.20 -22.61 -10.09
N VAL A 50 33.93 -22.27 -10.31
CA VAL A 50 33.49 -21.29 -11.34
C VAL A 50 33.63 -19.84 -10.86
N MET A 51 33.55 -19.59 -9.55
CA MET A 51 33.55 -18.22 -8.99
C MET A 51 34.79 -17.38 -9.38
N PRO A 52 36.03 -17.91 -9.38
CA PRO A 52 37.22 -17.18 -9.84
C PRO A 52 37.16 -16.80 -11.32
N TRP A 53 36.52 -17.62 -12.14
CA TRP A 53 36.43 -17.44 -13.60
C TRP A 53 35.40 -16.38 -13.97
N LEU A 54 34.31 -16.28 -13.20
CA LEU A 54 33.26 -15.29 -13.41
C LEU A 54 33.76 -13.85 -13.19
N GLY A 55 34.79 -13.67 -12.38
CA GLY A 55 35.28 -12.36 -11.97
C GLY A 55 34.34 -11.67 -10.97
N LYS A 56 34.89 -10.71 -10.22
CA LYS A 56 34.18 -10.05 -9.10
C LYS A 56 32.88 -9.37 -9.55
N LEU A 57 32.87 -8.75 -10.73
CA LEU A 57 31.69 -8.05 -11.26
C LEU A 57 30.55 -9.01 -11.59
N ALA A 58 30.83 -10.14 -12.24
CA ALA A 58 29.78 -11.10 -12.56
C ALA A 58 29.26 -11.80 -11.29
N ALA A 59 30.13 -12.08 -10.32
CA ALA A 59 29.69 -12.61 -9.02
C ALA A 59 28.73 -11.63 -8.30
N LEU A 60 29.03 -10.33 -8.34
CA LEU A 60 28.11 -9.30 -7.83
C LEU A 60 26.79 -9.27 -8.62
N ALA A 61 26.83 -9.38 -9.94
CA ALA A 61 25.63 -9.41 -10.78
C ALA A 61 24.75 -10.63 -10.48
N VAL A 62 25.34 -11.82 -10.35
CA VAL A 62 24.63 -13.05 -9.97
C VAL A 62 24.05 -12.93 -8.57
N GLY A 63 24.81 -12.41 -7.60
CA GLY A 63 24.31 -12.17 -6.24
C GLY A 63 23.15 -11.19 -6.21
N ALA A 64 23.23 -10.09 -6.96
CA ALA A 64 22.15 -9.11 -7.10
C ALA A 64 20.91 -9.72 -7.75
N PHE A 65 21.08 -10.57 -8.76
CA PHE A 65 19.99 -11.28 -9.43
C PHE A 65 19.31 -12.27 -8.49
N LEU A 66 20.06 -13.07 -7.73
CA LEU A 66 19.52 -13.99 -6.73
C LEU A 66 18.79 -13.24 -5.62
N ALA A 67 19.34 -12.12 -5.14
CA ALA A 67 18.65 -11.27 -4.18
C ALA A 67 17.32 -10.75 -4.75
N TYR A 68 17.32 -10.22 -5.97
CA TYR A 68 16.10 -9.79 -6.65
C TYR A 68 15.05 -10.91 -6.76
N LEU A 69 15.45 -12.13 -7.17
CA LEU A 69 14.55 -13.27 -7.24
C LEU A 69 13.96 -13.61 -5.87
N MET A 70 14.80 -13.71 -4.84
CA MET A 70 14.37 -13.96 -3.47
C MET A 70 13.34 -12.93 -3.01
N GLY A 71 13.63 -11.64 -3.24
CA GLY A 71 12.71 -10.57 -2.87
C GLY A 71 11.40 -10.60 -3.64
N SER A 72 11.43 -10.93 -4.94
CA SER A 72 10.21 -11.03 -5.76
C SER A 72 9.28 -12.17 -5.30
N VAL A 73 9.84 -13.26 -4.80
CA VAL A 73 9.07 -14.41 -4.27
C VAL A 73 8.50 -14.09 -2.88
N LEU A 74 9.23 -13.34 -2.06
CA LEU A 74 8.86 -13.02 -0.69
C LEU A 74 8.08 -11.69 -0.55
N GLU A 75 7.85 -10.98 -1.66
CA GLU A 75 7.16 -9.70 -1.63
C GLU A 75 5.70 -9.86 -1.20
N VAL A 76 5.34 -9.15 -0.12
CA VAL A 76 3.97 -9.04 0.37
C VAL A 76 3.42 -7.69 -0.08
N ARG A 77 2.37 -7.71 -0.90
CA ARG A 77 1.65 -6.48 -1.27
C ARG A 77 1.08 -5.81 -0.03
N ALA A 78 1.24 -4.50 0.09
CA ALA A 78 0.71 -3.72 1.21
C ALA A 78 -0.81 -3.89 1.34
N ALA A 79 -1.52 -4.02 0.22
CA ALA A 79 -2.95 -4.29 0.19
C ALA A 79 -3.31 -5.63 0.85
N THR A 80 -2.57 -6.70 0.54
CA THR A 80 -2.78 -8.02 1.16
C THR A 80 -2.52 -7.95 2.66
N LEU A 81 -1.41 -7.32 3.08
CA LEU A 81 -1.09 -7.19 4.50
C LEU A 81 -2.15 -6.40 5.26
N SER A 82 -2.71 -5.33 4.66
CA SER A 82 -3.76 -4.53 5.30
C SER A 82 -5.04 -5.34 5.59
N ARG A 83 -5.38 -6.31 4.73
CA ARG A 83 -6.53 -7.22 4.94
C ARG A 83 -6.27 -8.14 6.13
N TRP A 84 -5.09 -8.75 6.20
CA TRP A 84 -4.68 -9.57 7.34
C TRP A 84 -4.65 -8.77 8.65
N PHE A 85 -4.10 -7.56 8.62
CA PHE A 85 -3.99 -6.71 9.79
C PHE A 85 -5.37 -6.32 10.35
N ARG A 86 -6.36 -6.05 9.46
CA ARG A 86 -7.75 -5.85 9.89
C ARG A 86 -8.31 -7.08 10.57
N ILE A 87 -8.12 -8.29 10.02
CA ILE A 87 -8.60 -9.54 10.65
C ILE A 87 -8.00 -9.72 12.05
N VAL A 88 -6.69 -9.51 12.18
CA VAL A 88 -5.97 -9.63 13.46
C VAL A 88 -6.46 -8.60 14.49
N ILE A 89 -6.63 -7.34 14.08
CA ILE A 89 -7.18 -6.30 14.97
C ILE A 89 -8.63 -6.62 15.35
N THR A 90 -9.45 -7.10 14.42
CA THR A 90 -10.87 -7.39 14.70
C THR A 90 -11.02 -8.58 15.66
N LEU A 91 -10.12 -9.56 15.57
CA LEU A 91 -10.02 -10.66 16.54
C LEU A 91 -9.56 -10.17 17.92
N SER A 92 -8.71 -9.16 17.97
CA SER A 92 -8.31 -8.48 19.19
C SER A 92 -9.41 -7.51 19.65
N ARG A 93 -10.53 -8.05 20.16
CA ARG A 93 -11.79 -7.38 20.58
C ARG A 93 -11.66 -6.27 21.65
N ARG A 94 -10.85 -5.26 21.40
CA ARG A 94 -11.07 -3.92 21.91
C ARG A 94 -11.12 -3.04 20.68
N PRO A 95 -12.21 -2.27 20.46
CA PRO A 95 -12.18 -1.20 19.49
C PRO A 95 -11.02 -0.31 19.90
N LEU A 96 -9.87 -0.45 19.22
CA LEU A 96 -8.81 0.52 19.33
C LEU A 96 -9.47 1.84 18.93
N PRO A 97 -9.44 2.87 19.79
CA PRO A 97 -9.89 4.21 19.40
C PRO A 97 -9.23 4.50 18.07
N ASP A 98 -10.00 4.83 17.04
CA ASP A 98 -9.42 5.12 15.73
C ASP A 98 -8.47 6.30 15.97
N PRO A 99 -7.13 6.12 15.92
CA PRO A 99 -6.20 7.18 16.35
C PRO A 99 -6.23 8.39 15.42
N TRP A 100 -7.12 8.36 14.45
CA TRP A 100 -7.36 9.37 13.44
C TRP A 100 -8.62 10.21 13.74
N ASP A 101 -9.51 9.79 14.65
CA ASP A 101 -10.68 10.60 15.07
C ASP A 101 -10.24 11.85 15.87
N GLU A 102 -9.11 11.80 16.58
CA GLU A 102 -8.57 12.97 17.31
C GLU A 102 -7.62 13.83 16.45
N ALA A 103 -7.18 13.35 15.29
CA ALA A 103 -6.26 14.10 14.43
C ALA A 103 -6.96 15.13 13.54
N ASP A 104 -8.29 15.12 13.46
CA ASP A 104 -9.06 15.85 12.46
C ASP A 104 -9.52 17.26 12.89
N GLU A 105 -9.53 17.61 14.18
CA GLU A 105 -9.92 18.97 14.59
C GLU A 105 -8.77 20.00 14.51
N GLY A 106 -7.52 19.55 14.43
CA GLY A 106 -6.39 20.44 14.75
C GLY A 106 -5.56 20.94 13.58
N ARG A 107 -5.14 20.06 12.66
CA ARG A 107 -3.96 20.38 11.84
C ARG A 107 -3.69 19.44 10.65
N PHE A 108 -4.72 18.91 9.99
CA PHE A 108 -4.57 18.49 8.58
C PHE A 108 -4.48 19.74 7.70
N ARG A 109 -3.39 20.48 7.89
CA ARG A 109 -2.89 21.46 6.92
C ARG A 109 -2.52 20.58 5.74
N TRP A 110 -3.45 20.47 4.78
CA TRP A 110 -3.18 20.01 3.42
C TRP A 110 -1.94 20.77 2.99
N GLY A 111 -0.77 20.15 3.20
CA GLY A 111 0.49 20.69 2.73
C GLY A 111 0.23 20.82 1.26
N SER A 112 0.12 22.07 0.81
CA SER A 112 -0.37 22.47 -0.49
C SER A 112 0.16 21.48 -1.50
N ILE A 113 -0.69 20.50 -1.83
CA ILE A 113 -0.52 19.76 -3.07
C ILE A 113 -0.62 20.92 -4.04
N ASP A 114 0.53 21.23 -4.63
CA ASP A 114 0.67 22.21 -5.68
C ASP A 114 -0.19 21.68 -6.82
N THR A 115 -1.49 21.90 -6.64
CA THR A 115 -2.55 21.52 -7.52
C THR A 115 -2.47 22.59 -8.59
N GLY A 116 -1.38 22.51 -9.37
CA GLY A 116 -1.21 23.24 -10.60
C GLY A 116 -2.53 23.11 -11.34
N GLU A 117 -3.28 24.21 -11.31
CA GLU A 117 -4.54 24.36 -12.02
C GLU A 117 -5.68 23.38 -11.69
N LEU A 118 -5.83 22.87 -10.45
CA LEU A 118 -7.20 22.51 -10.05
C LEU A 118 -7.98 23.82 -9.90
N THR A 119 -8.77 24.12 -10.93
CA THR A 119 -9.69 25.25 -10.97
C THR A 119 -10.41 25.39 -9.63
N LYS A 120 -10.33 26.58 -9.01
CA LYS A 120 -11.02 26.95 -7.76
C LYS A 120 -12.47 26.39 -7.63
N PRO A 121 -13.29 26.28 -8.70
CA PRO A 121 -14.59 25.60 -8.62
C PRO A 121 -14.53 24.10 -8.28
N ALA A 122 -13.55 23.34 -8.77
CA ALA A 122 -13.40 21.91 -8.46
C ALA A 122 -13.02 21.68 -6.99
N ALA A 123 -12.08 22.47 -6.46
CA ALA A 123 -11.70 22.44 -5.04
C ALA A 123 -12.87 22.81 -4.11
N LYS A 124 -13.71 23.78 -4.52
CA LYS A 124 -14.93 24.15 -3.79
C LYS A 124 -16.02 23.09 -3.88
N LYS A 125 -16.11 22.33 -4.98
CA LYS A 125 -16.99 21.16 -5.08
C LYS A 125 -16.50 20.00 -4.20
N LEU A 126 -15.20 19.70 -4.21
CA LEU A 126 -14.59 18.64 -3.40
C LEU A 126 -14.75 18.85 -1.90
N THR A 127 -14.53 20.08 -1.41
CA THR A 127 -14.79 20.43 0.01
C THR A 127 -16.28 20.40 0.37
N LYS A 128 -17.17 20.59 -0.61
CA LYS A 128 -18.63 20.47 -0.40
C LYS A 128 -19.10 19.00 -0.38
N TYR A 129 -18.41 18.12 -1.09
CA TYR A 129 -18.63 16.66 -1.12
C TYR A 129 -17.70 15.90 -0.16
N SER A 130 -17.21 16.55 0.90
CA SER A 130 -16.43 15.88 1.93
C SER A 130 -17.22 14.70 2.49
N TRP A 131 -16.50 13.60 2.77
CA TRP A 131 -17.04 12.33 3.22
C TRP A 131 -18.01 12.45 4.41
N ASP A 132 -17.78 13.48 5.22
CA ASP A 132 -18.59 13.90 6.37
C ASP A 132 -20.03 14.38 6.02
N ARG A 133 -20.29 14.81 4.78
CA ARG A 133 -21.65 15.11 4.29
C ARG A 133 -22.34 13.89 3.68
N LEU A 134 -21.56 12.97 3.10
CA LEU A 134 -22.08 11.70 2.56
C LEU A 134 -22.45 10.74 3.69
N SER A 135 -21.62 10.64 4.72
CA SER A 135 -21.90 9.89 5.95
C SER A 135 -23.12 10.44 6.70
N ARG A 136 -23.32 11.77 6.72
CA ARG A 136 -24.50 12.40 7.35
C ARG A 136 -25.79 12.26 6.55
N ARG A 137 -25.76 12.18 5.21
CA ARG A 137 -26.96 11.92 4.39
C ARG A 137 -27.39 10.45 4.40
N VAL A 138 -26.45 9.54 4.61
CA VAL A 138 -26.76 8.13 4.89
C VAL A 138 -27.18 8.02 6.36
N HIS A 139 -28.35 8.56 6.70
CA HIS A 139 -28.91 8.38 8.04
C HIS A 139 -29.15 6.87 8.29
N PRO A 140 -28.61 6.29 9.38
CA PRO A 140 -28.67 4.85 9.67
C PRO A 140 -30.06 4.37 10.15
N THR A 141 -31.14 5.13 9.92
CA THR A 141 -32.40 4.95 10.65
C THR A 141 -33.19 3.69 10.30
N ARG A 142 -32.79 2.88 9.32
CA ARG A 142 -33.40 1.53 9.14
C ARG A 142 -32.69 0.56 8.20
N ARG A 143 -31.53 0.92 7.63
CA ARG A 143 -30.87 0.07 6.62
C ARG A 143 -30.00 -0.99 7.29
N SER A 144 -30.11 -2.23 6.79
CA SER A 144 -29.37 -3.35 7.33
C SER A 144 -27.86 -3.04 7.30
N PRO A 145 -27.12 -3.27 8.39
CA PRO A 145 -25.68 -2.99 8.45
C PRO A 145 -24.85 -3.75 7.41
N GLY A 146 -25.45 -4.65 6.61
CA GLY A 146 -24.77 -5.41 5.57
C GLY A 146 -24.68 -4.74 4.20
N THR A 147 -25.53 -3.77 3.84
CA THR A 147 -25.55 -3.28 2.44
C THR A 147 -24.39 -2.35 2.11
N ALA A 148 -24.03 -1.43 3.03
CA ALA A 148 -22.89 -0.53 2.83
C ALA A 148 -21.56 -1.31 2.82
N ASP A 149 -21.44 -2.33 3.67
CA ASP A 149 -20.25 -3.17 3.75
C ASP A 149 -20.06 -4.01 2.47
N LYS A 150 -21.16 -4.57 1.93
CA LYS A 150 -21.14 -5.28 0.63
C LYS A 150 -20.72 -4.37 -0.53
N ALA A 151 -21.29 -3.17 -0.61
CA ALA A 151 -20.92 -2.20 -1.66
C ALA A 151 -19.44 -1.82 -1.58
N MET A 152 -18.92 -1.58 -0.36
CA MET A 152 -17.50 -1.29 -0.16
C MET A 152 -16.60 -2.48 -0.52
N HIS A 153 -17.00 -3.70 -0.18
CA HIS A 153 -16.26 -4.90 -0.53
C HIS A 153 -16.18 -5.11 -2.04
N GLN A 154 -17.28 -4.88 -2.76
CA GLN A 154 -17.34 -4.96 -4.22
C GLN A 154 -16.49 -3.87 -4.87
N LEU A 155 -16.52 -2.65 -4.33
CA LEU A 155 -15.68 -1.53 -4.79
C LEU A 155 -14.18 -1.83 -4.59
N VAL A 156 -13.82 -2.53 -3.52
CA VAL A 156 -12.45 -3.00 -3.27
C VAL A 156 -12.01 -4.09 -4.26
N GLU A 157 -12.92 -4.96 -4.68
CA GLU A 157 -12.65 -5.97 -5.72
C GLU A 157 -12.47 -5.35 -7.11
N ASP A 158 -13.17 -4.24 -7.38
CA ASP A 158 -13.09 -3.51 -8.65
C ASP A 158 -11.91 -2.53 -8.74
N LEU A 159 -11.16 -2.30 -7.65
CA LEU A 159 -9.99 -1.41 -7.62
C LEU A 159 -8.98 -1.64 -8.75
N PRO A 160 -8.62 -2.88 -9.15
CA PRO A 160 -7.72 -3.11 -10.28
C PRO A 160 -8.25 -2.53 -11.59
N GLN A 161 -9.56 -2.65 -11.83
CA GLN A 161 -10.20 -2.11 -13.03
C GLN A 161 -10.25 -0.58 -12.98
N LEU A 162 -10.53 0.00 -11.80
CA LEU A 162 -10.52 1.44 -11.59
C LEU A 162 -9.16 2.06 -11.89
N SER A 163 -8.07 1.39 -11.50
CA SER A 163 -6.71 1.86 -11.81
C SER A 163 -6.44 1.96 -13.31
N THR A 164 -6.95 1.01 -14.10
CA THR A 164 -6.80 1.00 -15.57
C THR A 164 -7.62 2.13 -16.20
N ARG A 165 -8.85 2.35 -15.74
CA ARG A 165 -9.69 3.46 -16.21
C ARG A 165 -9.10 4.82 -15.82
N LEU A 166 -8.56 4.93 -14.62
CA LEU A 166 -7.88 6.15 -14.15
C LEU A 166 -6.68 6.48 -15.03
N TYR A 167 -5.90 5.48 -15.46
CA TYR A 167 -4.79 5.69 -16.38
C TYR A 167 -5.23 6.33 -17.71
N THR A 168 -6.36 5.88 -18.27
CA THR A 168 -6.90 6.44 -19.51
C THR A 168 -7.51 7.83 -19.30
N ALA A 169 -8.21 8.05 -18.19
CA ALA A 169 -8.92 9.30 -17.91
C ALA A 169 -7.98 10.43 -17.46
N ASN A 170 -7.03 10.14 -16.57
CA ASN A 170 -6.11 11.12 -16.01
C ASN A 170 -4.76 10.47 -15.64
N LYS A 171 -3.79 10.58 -16.56
CA LYS A 171 -2.44 10.03 -16.39
C LYS A 171 -1.69 10.60 -15.19
N ASP A 172 -1.92 11.86 -14.84
CA ASP A 172 -1.22 12.52 -13.74
C ASP A 172 -1.69 11.96 -12.39
N MET A 173 -3.01 11.84 -12.19
CA MET A 173 -3.57 11.19 -10.98
C MET A 173 -3.14 9.73 -10.88
N TYR A 174 -3.10 8.99 -11.99
CA TYR A 174 -2.59 7.63 -11.99
C TYR A 174 -1.10 7.58 -11.60
N GLY A 175 -0.29 8.53 -12.08
CA GLY A 175 1.12 8.63 -11.72
C GLY A 175 1.34 8.83 -10.22
N ASP A 176 0.53 9.66 -9.57
CA ASP A 176 0.55 9.85 -8.12
C ASP A 176 0.09 8.60 -7.37
N TYR A 177 -0.99 7.95 -7.83
CA TYR A 177 -1.48 6.69 -7.28
C TYR A 177 -0.42 5.57 -7.32
N ASP A 178 0.19 5.36 -8.50
CA ASP A 178 1.24 4.36 -8.70
C ASP A 178 2.49 4.68 -7.87
N ARG A 179 2.86 5.97 -7.73
CA ARG A 179 3.97 6.39 -6.87
C ARG A 179 3.71 6.06 -5.40
N LEU A 180 2.54 6.42 -4.88
CA LEU A 180 2.18 6.17 -3.48
C LEU A 180 2.07 4.66 -3.20
N THR A 181 1.51 3.89 -4.13
CA THR A 181 1.39 2.44 -4.01
C THR A 181 2.78 1.78 -3.95
N ALA A 182 3.67 2.12 -4.90
CA ALA A 182 5.04 1.60 -4.91
C ALA A 182 5.89 2.05 -3.71
N GLU A 183 5.57 3.19 -3.08
CA GLU A 183 6.20 3.62 -1.83
C GLU A 183 5.66 2.84 -0.62
N ALA A 184 4.35 2.57 -0.59
CA ALA A 184 3.72 1.76 0.43
C ALA A 184 4.30 0.32 0.43
N ASP A 185 4.38 -0.31 -0.74
CA ASP A 185 4.93 -1.65 -0.89
C ASP A 185 6.40 -1.72 -0.45
N LEU A 186 7.21 -0.71 -0.82
CA LEU A 186 8.60 -0.63 -0.37
C LEU A 186 8.70 -0.60 1.16
N LYS A 187 7.95 0.29 1.81
CA LYS A 187 8.00 0.46 3.28
C LYS A 187 7.54 -0.79 4.02
N VAL A 188 6.46 -1.43 3.55
CA VAL A 188 5.94 -2.66 4.13
C VAL A 188 6.96 -3.79 4.03
N ASN A 189 7.49 -4.05 2.83
CA ASN A 189 8.41 -5.17 2.61
C ASN A 189 9.76 -4.95 3.29
N VAL A 190 10.31 -3.73 3.25
CA VAL A 190 11.56 -3.41 3.97
C VAL A 190 11.35 -3.52 5.48
N GLY A 191 10.20 -3.08 6.00
CA GLY A 191 9.86 -3.24 7.42
C GLY A 191 9.80 -4.71 7.84
N LEU A 192 9.12 -5.56 7.07
CA LEU A 192 9.03 -7.01 7.34
C LEU A 192 10.39 -7.70 7.26
N ALA A 193 11.15 -7.48 6.19
CA ALA A 193 12.48 -8.08 6.04
C ALA A 193 13.46 -7.55 7.10
N GLY A 194 13.33 -6.28 7.51
CA GLY A 194 14.11 -5.69 8.59
C GLY A 194 13.81 -6.30 9.96
N ILE A 195 12.54 -6.58 10.27
CA ILE A 195 12.16 -7.33 11.48
C ILE A 195 12.79 -8.72 11.46
N PHE A 196 12.72 -9.42 10.32
CA PHE A 196 13.32 -10.74 10.18
C PHE A 196 14.84 -10.72 10.39
N LEU A 197 15.55 -9.80 9.73
CA LEU A 197 16.99 -9.62 9.92
C LEU A 197 17.35 -9.30 11.38
N SER A 198 16.58 -8.41 12.01
CA SER A 198 16.76 -8.06 13.42
C SER A 198 16.56 -9.27 14.33
N CYS A 199 15.56 -10.12 14.07
CA CYS A 199 15.34 -11.37 14.80
C CYS A 199 16.56 -12.31 14.70
N VAL A 200 17.14 -12.46 13.50
CA VAL A 200 18.36 -13.26 13.30
C VAL A 200 19.54 -12.67 14.08
N MET A 201 19.74 -11.35 14.00
CA MET A 201 20.82 -10.67 14.73
C MET A 201 20.66 -10.76 16.25
N THR A 202 19.43 -10.72 16.76
CA THR A 202 19.13 -10.93 18.18
C THR A 202 19.53 -12.32 18.63
N ALA A 203 19.28 -13.34 17.81
CA ALA A 203 19.58 -14.73 18.15
C ALA A 203 21.09 -15.05 18.08
N GLN A 204 21.81 -14.48 17.11
CA GLN A 204 23.20 -14.84 16.85
C GLN A 204 24.24 -13.89 17.46
N VAL A 205 23.92 -12.59 17.56
CA VAL A 205 24.92 -11.55 17.86
C VAL A 205 24.69 -10.96 19.24
N HIS A 206 23.56 -10.26 19.45
CA HIS A 206 23.29 -9.57 20.71
C HIS A 206 21.80 -9.21 20.88
N TRP A 207 21.28 -9.27 22.11
CA TRP A 207 19.86 -8.99 22.39
C TRP A 207 19.44 -7.54 22.08
N LEU A 208 20.37 -6.57 22.13
CA LEU A 208 20.11 -5.15 21.81
C LEU A 208 19.53 -4.95 20.40
N TRP A 209 19.72 -5.88 19.48
CA TRP A 209 19.13 -5.81 18.15
C TRP A 209 17.59 -5.81 18.16
N VAL A 210 16.94 -6.24 19.26
CA VAL A 210 15.48 -6.12 19.46
C VAL A 210 15.00 -4.67 19.39
N LEU A 211 15.84 -3.69 19.73
CA LEU A 211 15.49 -2.27 19.62
C LEU A 211 15.15 -1.85 18.18
N LEU A 212 15.61 -2.58 17.17
CA LEU A 212 15.25 -2.32 15.77
C LEU A 212 13.85 -2.79 15.38
N TRP A 213 13.16 -3.59 16.20
CA TRP A 213 11.80 -4.03 15.90
C TRP A 213 10.85 -2.84 15.81
N ILE A 214 11.00 -1.88 16.73
CA ILE A 214 10.15 -0.69 16.81
C ILE A 214 10.23 0.16 15.52
N PRO A 215 11.41 0.65 15.08
CA PRO A 215 11.49 1.44 13.85
C PRO A 215 11.08 0.64 12.60
N MET A 216 11.35 -0.67 12.53
CA MET A 216 10.95 -1.49 11.39
C MET A 216 9.44 -1.73 11.33
N ALA A 217 8.80 -1.96 12.48
CA ALA A 217 7.35 -2.03 12.58
C ALA A 217 6.69 -0.68 12.24
N LEU A 218 7.23 0.43 12.75
CA LEU A 218 6.77 1.78 12.41
C LEU A 218 6.91 2.08 10.92
N LEU A 219 7.98 1.62 10.27
CA LEU A 219 8.17 1.74 8.83
C LEU A 219 7.05 1.00 8.08
N GLY A 220 6.74 -0.23 8.46
CA GLY A 220 5.64 -1.01 7.89
C GLY A 220 4.27 -0.33 8.09
N LEU A 221 3.99 0.18 9.29
CA LEU A 221 2.76 0.92 9.58
C LEU A 221 2.64 2.21 8.75
N ARG A 222 3.75 2.94 8.57
CA ARG A 222 3.80 4.10 7.65
C ARG A 222 3.61 3.70 6.19
N GLY A 223 4.01 2.49 5.81
CA GLY A 223 3.67 1.92 4.50
C GLY A 223 2.17 1.75 4.33
N LEU A 224 1.50 1.15 5.32
CA LEU A 224 0.04 0.98 5.32
C LEU A 224 -0.71 2.32 5.27
N SER A 225 -0.25 3.36 5.98
CA SER A 225 -0.87 4.68 5.89
C SER A 225 -0.65 5.35 4.52
N THR A 226 0.49 5.09 3.88
CA THR A 226 0.76 5.57 2.50
C THR A 226 -0.20 4.92 1.50
N LEU A 227 -0.54 3.63 1.68
CA LEU A 227 -1.53 2.95 0.84
C LEU A 227 -2.94 3.55 0.98
N ARG A 228 -3.34 3.95 2.20
CA ARG A 228 -4.63 4.62 2.41
C ARG A 228 -4.73 5.90 1.58
N ARG A 229 -3.68 6.72 1.59
CA ARG A 229 -3.60 7.95 0.77
C ARG A 229 -3.71 7.65 -0.73
N ALA A 230 -3.15 6.53 -1.20
CA ALA A 230 -3.30 6.11 -2.59
C ALA A 230 -4.78 5.78 -2.90
N ASN A 231 -5.46 5.07 -2.01
CA ASN A 231 -6.89 4.77 -2.17
C ASN A 231 -7.76 6.02 -2.12
N ASP A 232 -7.41 7.03 -1.30
CA ASP A 232 -8.13 8.30 -1.25
C ASP A 232 -8.11 9.02 -2.61
N LEU A 233 -7.00 8.93 -3.37
CA LEU A 233 -6.93 9.46 -4.74
C LEU A 233 -7.87 8.73 -5.70
N LEU A 234 -8.02 7.41 -5.58
CA LEU A 234 -8.98 6.64 -6.38
C LEU A 234 -10.42 7.05 -6.05
N VAL A 235 -10.74 7.19 -4.76
CA VAL A 235 -12.07 7.64 -4.31
C VAL A 235 -12.35 9.06 -4.83
N GLN A 236 -11.37 9.95 -4.74
CA GLN A 236 -11.48 11.31 -5.29
C GLN A 236 -11.75 11.29 -6.80
N ALA A 237 -11.07 10.43 -7.55
CA ALA A 237 -11.29 10.30 -8.99
C ALA A 237 -12.71 9.81 -9.33
N ILE A 238 -13.26 8.90 -8.53
CA ILE A 238 -14.65 8.42 -8.68
C ILE A 238 -15.63 9.56 -8.36
N VAL A 239 -15.45 10.26 -7.23
CA VAL A 239 -16.34 11.33 -6.78
C VAL A 239 -16.34 12.53 -7.73
N THR A 240 -15.23 12.77 -8.42
CA THR A 240 -15.11 13.85 -9.43
C THR A 240 -15.67 13.47 -10.79
N ASP A 241 -16.25 12.27 -10.94
CA ASP A 241 -16.77 11.72 -12.19
C ASP A 241 -15.71 11.66 -13.31
N LEU A 242 -14.42 11.62 -12.92
CA LEU A 242 -13.32 11.38 -13.86
C LEU A 242 -13.32 9.94 -14.34
N VAL A 243 -13.80 9.02 -13.50
CA VAL A 243 -13.92 7.60 -13.79
C VAL A 243 -15.33 7.15 -13.48
N LYS A 244 -16.09 6.82 -14.53
CA LYS A 244 -17.38 6.13 -14.37
C LYS A 244 -17.14 4.74 -13.80
N SER A 245 -17.68 4.49 -12.61
CA SER A 245 -17.69 3.16 -12.00
C SER A 245 -19.05 2.53 -12.22
N LEU A 246 -19.09 1.37 -12.87
CA LEU A 246 -20.34 0.68 -13.20
C LEU A 246 -21.07 0.26 -11.91
N ALA A 247 -20.33 -0.21 -10.91
CA ALA A 247 -20.86 -0.56 -9.59
C ALA A 247 -21.38 0.66 -8.82
N PHE A 248 -20.82 1.85 -9.06
CA PHE A 248 -21.31 3.07 -8.43
C PHE A 248 -22.58 3.59 -9.11
N GLU A 249 -22.67 3.48 -10.44
CA GLU A 249 -23.91 3.75 -11.19
C GLU A 249 -25.01 2.78 -10.74
N GLU A 250 -24.72 1.47 -10.65
CA GLU A 250 -25.67 0.46 -10.16
C GLU A 250 -26.08 0.73 -8.70
N PHE A 251 -25.15 1.16 -7.83
CA PHE A 251 -25.48 1.54 -6.46
C PHE A 251 -26.34 2.82 -6.39
N ILE A 252 -26.09 3.82 -7.25
CA ILE A 252 -26.93 5.03 -7.33
C ILE A 252 -28.32 4.69 -7.88
N ASP A 253 -28.41 3.80 -8.86
CA ASP A 253 -29.68 3.36 -9.44
C ASP A 253 -30.48 2.52 -8.44
N ASP A 254 -29.82 1.65 -7.64
CA ASP A 254 -30.44 0.85 -6.58
C ASP A 254 -30.80 1.69 -5.34
N LEU A 255 -30.13 2.83 -5.12
CA LEU A 255 -30.60 3.86 -4.19
C LEU A 255 -31.95 4.47 -4.64
N GLY A 256 -32.34 4.24 -5.89
CA GLY A 256 -33.52 4.79 -6.53
C GLY A 256 -33.44 6.32 -6.67
N PRO A 257 -34.32 6.94 -7.48
CA PRO A 257 -34.68 8.31 -7.22
C PRO A 257 -35.31 8.32 -5.83
N SER A 258 -34.51 8.61 -4.80
CA SER A 258 -34.96 8.81 -3.42
C SER A 258 -36.21 9.65 -3.52
N THR A 259 -37.35 8.98 -3.32
CA THR A 259 -38.69 9.52 -3.19
C THR A 259 -38.65 11.03 -3.13
N GLY A 260 -38.79 11.68 -4.30
CA GLY A 260 -39.42 12.98 -4.32
C GLY A 260 -40.73 12.71 -3.61
N ASP A 261 -40.81 13.14 -2.35
CA ASP A 261 -41.95 12.94 -1.50
C ASP A 261 -43.16 13.41 -2.31
N PRO A 262 -44.03 12.50 -2.79
CA PRO A 262 -45.17 12.92 -3.60
C PRO A 262 -46.10 13.85 -2.81
N ASP A 263 -45.90 13.91 -1.49
CA ASP A 263 -46.68 14.66 -0.51
C ASP A 263 -45.94 15.85 0.11
N SER A 264 -44.76 16.25 -0.40
CA SER A 264 -44.17 17.55 -0.02
C SER A 264 -44.90 18.68 -0.76
N SER A 265 -46.16 18.90 -0.38
CA SER A 265 -46.91 20.11 -0.64
C SER A 265 -46.34 21.24 0.24
N ASP A 266 -45.08 21.61 0.02
CA ASP A 266 -44.49 22.80 0.61
C ASP A 266 -44.61 23.95 -0.40
N PRO A 267 -45.62 24.83 -0.29
CA PRO A 267 -45.82 25.95 -1.21
C PRO A 267 -44.76 27.06 -1.08
N GLY A 268 -43.70 26.86 -0.28
CA GLY A 268 -42.70 27.87 0.06
C GLY A 268 -41.55 28.07 -0.93
N TYR A 269 -41.41 27.26 -1.99
CA TYR A 269 -40.40 27.49 -3.04
C TYR A 269 -41.06 27.94 -4.35
N ARG A 270 -41.28 29.24 -4.45
CA ARG A 270 -41.43 29.96 -5.73
C ARG A 270 -40.43 31.10 -5.77
#